data_AF-A0A7E6FSK7-F1
#
_entry.id   AF-A0A7E6FSK7-F1
#
_cell.length_a   1.000
_cell.length_b   1.000
_cell.length_c   1.000
_cell.angle_alpha   90.00
_cell.angle_beta   90.00
_cell.angle_gamma   90.00
#
_symmetry.space_group_name_H-M   'P 1'
#
loop_
_entity.id
_entity.type
_entity.pdbx_description
1 polymer ?
#
loop_
_entity_poly.entity_id
_entity_poly.type
_entity_poly.pdbx_seq_one_letter_code
_entity_poly.pdbx_strand_id
1 'polypeptide(L)'
;MDFDSVNAKMKKFALSAATALNRAVQYTEEKLGQAEKTELDAHFENLLQRSEKTRQWTEKLLRSSETLLQPNPNIRMEDFLYEKVDKKKRDRYTNAEQLGQVMIDSGNDYGPGTAYGNSLIKCGQTHMQIGNAEKEFVQTACNNFLSPLKNFLEGDMRTITKEKKVLETKRLDLDACKSRVRKAKSQAGSQQPDPYMNPVLVEAEADLRVAQSEFDRQVEITKLLLEGISSTHAHHLRCINDFIESEMNYYAQCHQYMLDLRKQLGGLSSFISCAPRSIFAPSATELGNNSNAGAQPQLASLSTFYPNPSAPPAIEVTAPSPNVEKKYARVLYDYAAADLTEISLTADELITVHSLPSLGDDYVMAEKGHNRGKVPVNYLQILN
;
A
#
# COMPACT_ATOMS: atom_id res chain seq x y z
N MET A 1 45.34 15.64 28.60
CA MET A 1 43.98 15.07 28.62
C MET A 1 43.68 14.66 30.04
N ASP A 2 42.44 14.85 30.51
CA ASP A 2 42.07 14.58 31.89
C ASP A 2 41.84 13.07 32.13
N PHE A 3 42.69 12.45 32.93
CA PHE A 3 42.68 11.01 33.19
C PHE A 3 41.50 10.57 34.06
N ASP A 4 41.04 11.41 35.00
CA ASP A 4 39.94 11.07 35.88
C ASP A 4 38.59 11.13 35.13
N SER A 5 38.46 12.05 34.18
CA SER A 5 37.34 12.07 33.21
C SER A 5 37.26 10.77 32.38
N VAL A 6 38.40 10.20 31.97
CA VAL A 6 38.45 8.91 31.25
C VAL A 6 38.12 7.75 32.19
N ASN A 7 38.69 7.72 33.39
CA ASN A 7 38.44 6.67 34.40
C ASN A 7 36.96 6.64 34.84
N ALA A 8 36.35 7.80 35.07
CA ALA A 8 34.93 7.93 35.40
C ALA A 8 34.02 7.43 34.25
N LYS A 9 34.38 7.70 32.99
CA LYS A 9 33.66 7.16 31.81
C LYS A 9 33.81 5.65 31.70
N MET A 10 35.01 5.11 31.91
CA MET A 10 35.24 3.66 31.92
C MET A 10 34.47 2.96 33.04
N LYS A 11 34.42 3.52 34.26
CA LYS A 11 33.60 2.98 35.35
C LYS A 11 32.11 3.00 35.03
N LYS A 12 31.57 4.10 34.47
CA LYS A 12 30.17 4.14 34.01
C LYS A 12 29.88 3.14 32.89
N PHE A 13 30.81 2.96 31.95
CA PHE A 13 30.68 1.97 30.88
C PHE A 13 30.67 0.53 31.43
N ALA A 14 31.61 0.20 32.33
CA ALA A 14 31.69 -1.12 32.97
C ALA A 14 30.43 -1.45 33.80
N LEU A 15 29.91 -0.48 34.56
CA LEU A 15 28.65 -0.63 35.30
C LEU A 15 27.46 -0.84 34.34
N SER A 16 27.35 -0.03 33.29
CA SER A 16 26.29 -0.19 32.27
C SER A 16 26.39 -1.52 31.52
N ALA A 17 27.60 -2.03 31.29
CA ALA A 17 27.83 -3.34 30.69
C ALA A 17 27.45 -4.49 31.65
N ALA A 18 27.73 -4.37 32.94
CA ALA A 18 27.29 -5.32 33.95
C ALA A 18 25.75 -5.38 34.06
N THR A 19 25.07 -4.22 34.04
CA THR A 19 23.60 -4.18 33.97
C THR A 19 23.06 -4.84 32.69
N ALA A 20 23.68 -4.56 31.53
CA ALA A 20 23.28 -5.16 30.26
C ALA A 20 23.49 -6.69 30.22
N LEU A 21 24.57 -7.20 30.82
CA LEU A 21 24.83 -8.64 30.95
C LEU A 21 23.83 -9.31 31.90
N ASN A 22 23.54 -8.72 33.07
CA ASN A 22 22.52 -9.23 33.98
C ASN A 22 21.13 -9.27 33.31
N ARG A 23 20.79 -8.24 32.53
CA ARG A 23 19.55 -8.18 31.73
C ARG A 23 19.50 -9.27 30.65
N ALA A 24 20.61 -9.55 29.99
CA ALA A 24 20.71 -10.63 29.01
C ALA A 24 20.55 -12.02 29.66
N VAL A 25 21.18 -12.25 30.82
CA VAL A 25 21.05 -13.50 31.60
C VAL A 25 19.59 -13.72 32.01
N GLN A 26 18.96 -12.72 32.64
CA GLN A 26 17.54 -12.78 33.05
C GLN A 26 16.62 -13.09 31.84
N TYR A 27 16.85 -12.45 30.70
CA TYR A 27 16.10 -12.72 29.47
C TYR A 27 16.29 -14.17 28.97
N THR A 28 17.50 -14.74 29.04
CA THR A 28 17.70 -16.17 28.72
C THR A 28 17.08 -17.13 29.74
N GLU A 29 17.12 -16.81 31.05
CA GLU A 29 16.52 -17.64 32.09
C GLU A 29 14.98 -17.71 31.96
N GLU A 30 14.33 -16.60 31.58
CA GLU A 30 12.90 -16.59 31.24
C GLU A 30 12.59 -17.41 29.98
N LYS A 31 13.39 -17.28 28.91
CA LYS A 31 13.20 -18.07 27.68
C LYS A 31 13.47 -19.55 27.88
N LEU A 32 14.23 -19.92 28.91
CA LEU A 32 14.48 -21.30 29.34
C LEU A 32 13.46 -21.80 30.39
N GLY A 33 12.51 -20.95 30.81
CA GLY A 33 11.48 -21.31 31.80
C GLY A 33 11.96 -21.44 33.24
N GLN A 34 13.14 -20.90 33.57
CA GLN A 34 13.76 -21.00 34.90
C GLN A 34 13.47 -19.79 35.79
N ALA A 35 13.05 -18.67 35.22
CA ALA A 35 12.71 -17.45 35.95
C ALA A 35 11.20 -17.11 35.86
N GLU A 36 10.65 -16.73 37.01
CA GLU A 36 9.31 -16.18 37.19
C GLU A 36 9.26 -14.74 36.65
N LYS A 37 8.53 -14.52 35.55
CA LYS A 37 8.37 -13.20 34.91
C LYS A 37 7.46 -12.31 35.76
N THR A 38 7.80 -11.04 35.96
CA THR A 38 6.81 -10.06 36.45
C THR A 38 5.65 -9.95 35.47
N GLU A 39 4.46 -10.36 35.90
CA GLU A 39 3.23 -10.23 35.12
C GLU A 39 2.74 -8.78 35.07
N LEU A 40 2.13 -8.41 33.94
CA LEU A 40 1.41 -7.15 33.75
C LEU A 40 -0.09 -7.45 33.90
N ASP A 41 -0.87 -6.47 34.37
CA ASP A 41 -2.30 -6.70 34.58
C ASP A 41 -3.05 -6.93 33.24
N ALA A 42 -4.20 -7.60 33.32
CA ALA A 42 -4.97 -8.01 32.14
C ALA A 42 -5.51 -6.82 31.32
N HIS A 43 -5.69 -5.64 31.92
CA HIS A 43 -6.09 -4.42 31.21
C HIS A 43 -4.88 -3.83 30.46
N PHE A 44 -3.70 -3.80 31.07
CA PHE A 44 -2.47 -3.35 30.42
C PHE A 44 -2.05 -4.27 29.25
N GLU A 45 -2.14 -5.60 29.40
CA GLU A 45 -1.91 -6.54 28.30
C GLU A 45 -2.96 -6.37 27.18
N ASN A 46 -4.24 -6.10 27.51
CA ASN A 46 -5.25 -5.77 26.50
C ASN A 46 -4.89 -4.48 25.73
N LEU A 47 -4.44 -3.42 26.43
CA LEU A 47 -3.98 -2.17 25.85
C LEU A 47 -2.77 -2.38 24.91
N LEU A 48 -1.79 -3.20 25.31
CA LEU A 48 -0.65 -3.59 24.46
C LEU A 48 -1.11 -4.31 23.19
N GLN A 49 -2.01 -5.30 23.30
CA GLN A 49 -2.53 -6.03 22.15
C GLN A 49 -3.35 -5.13 21.21
N ARG A 50 -4.14 -4.20 21.75
CA ARG A 50 -4.91 -3.20 21.00
C ARG A 50 -3.99 -2.25 20.24
N SER A 51 -2.88 -1.81 20.86
CA SER A 51 -1.87 -0.98 20.22
C SER A 51 -1.17 -1.69 19.05
N GLU A 52 -0.74 -2.94 19.24
CA GLU A 52 -0.06 -3.71 18.19
C GLU A 52 -0.99 -3.96 16.99
N LYS A 53 -2.26 -4.29 17.24
CA LYS A 53 -3.30 -4.40 16.20
C LYS A 53 -3.49 -3.06 15.48
N THR A 54 -3.57 -1.95 16.22
CA THR A 54 -3.70 -0.60 15.62
C THR A 54 -2.53 -0.30 14.69
N ARG A 55 -1.28 -0.48 15.16
CA ARG A 55 -0.07 -0.28 14.36
C ARG A 55 -0.11 -1.12 13.07
N GLN A 56 -0.33 -2.42 13.20
CA GLN A 56 -0.33 -3.36 12.08
C GLN A 56 -1.39 -3.00 11.02
N TRP A 57 -2.61 -2.65 11.44
CA TRP A 57 -3.69 -2.34 10.51
C TRP A 57 -3.56 -0.94 9.91
N THR A 58 -3.05 0.06 10.64
CA THR A 58 -2.71 1.36 10.05
C THR A 58 -1.56 1.26 9.04
N GLU A 59 -0.52 0.47 9.32
CA GLU A 59 0.58 0.21 8.36
C GLU A 59 0.08 -0.46 7.07
N LYS A 60 -0.85 -1.42 7.19
CA LYS A 60 -1.47 -2.09 6.03
C LYS A 60 -2.37 -1.14 5.24
N LEU A 61 -3.27 -0.43 5.92
CA LEU A 61 -4.23 0.50 5.31
C LEU A 61 -3.49 1.58 4.52
N LEU A 62 -2.48 2.22 5.12
CA LEU A 62 -1.64 3.21 4.48
C LEU A 62 -1.01 2.68 3.17
N ARG A 63 -0.38 1.50 3.20
CA ARG A 63 0.27 0.90 2.02
C ARG A 63 -0.73 0.54 0.92
N SER A 64 -1.91 0.03 1.27
CA SER A 64 -2.96 -0.29 0.31
C SER A 64 -3.49 0.98 -0.37
N SER A 65 -3.80 2.02 0.41
CA SER A 65 -4.33 3.28 -0.13
C SER A 65 -3.28 4.09 -0.90
N GLU A 66 -2.00 4.05 -0.52
CA GLU A 66 -0.91 4.55 -1.38
C GLU A 66 -0.84 3.82 -2.72
N THR A 67 -1.06 2.50 -2.72
CA THR A 67 -1.02 1.69 -3.95
C THR A 67 -2.28 1.90 -4.81
N LEU A 68 -3.42 2.23 -4.22
CA LEU A 68 -4.64 2.65 -4.92
C LEU A 68 -4.44 3.99 -5.63
N LEU A 69 -3.97 5.01 -4.90
CA LEU A 69 -3.80 6.36 -5.44
C LEU A 69 -2.61 6.50 -6.40
N GLN A 70 -1.54 5.71 -6.20
CA GLN A 70 -0.35 5.73 -7.06
C GLN A 70 0.26 4.33 -7.19
N PRO A 71 -0.26 3.49 -8.11
CA PRO A 71 0.18 2.10 -8.27
C PRO A 71 1.69 1.96 -8.54
N ASN A 72 2.24 2.82 -9.41
CA ASN A 72 3.65 2.81 -9.79
C ASN A 72 4.57 3.12 -8.58
N PRO A 73 5.42 2.17 -8.12
CA PRO A 73 6.24 2.34 -6.93
C PRO A 73 7.40 3.33 -7.13
N ASN A 74 7.91 3.47 -8.36
CA ASN A 74 8.99 4.41 -8.67
C ASN A 74 8.51 5.86 -8.50
N ILE A 75 7.28 6.15 -8.93
CA ILE A 75 6.64 7.46 -8.74
C ILE A 75 6.42 7.73 -7.25
N ARG A 76 5.97 6.75 -6.45
CA ARG A 76 5.82 6.92 -4.99
C ARG A 76 7.15 7.20 -4.29
N MET A 77 8.22 6.51 -4.67
CA MET A 77 9.56 6.75 -4.12
C MET A 77 10.08 8.14 -4.50
N GLU A 78 9.91 8.55 -5.76
CA GLU A 78 10.28 9.89 -6.22
C GLU A 78 9.52 10.99 -5.46
N ASP A 79 8.20 10.86 -5.34
CA ASP A 79 7.34 11.81 -4.63
C ASP A 79 7.69 11.94 -3.14
N PHE A 80 8.05 10.85 -2.47
CA PHE A 80 8.56 10.86 -1.09
C PHE A 80 9.91 11.60 -0.98
N LEU A 81 10.78 11.50 -1.98
CA LEU A 81 12.03 12.26 -2.03
C LEU A 81 11.79 13.76 -2.27
N TYR A 82 10.81 14.15 -3.11
CA TYR A 82 10.40 15.55 -3.24
C TYR A 82 9.86 16.12 -1.92
N GLU A 83 9.03 15.34 -1.21
CA GLU A 83 8.46 15.69 0.09
C GLU A 83 9.54 15.84 1.19
N LYS A 84 10.51 14.93 1.28
CA LYS A 84 11.61 15.01 2.27
C LYS A 84 12.69 16.04 1.95
N VAL A 85 12.73 16.59 0.72
CA VAL A 85 13.72 17.61 0.28
C VAL A 85 13.08 18.99 0.12
N ASP A 86 11.80 19.15 0.51
CA ASP A 86 11.00 20.39 0.37
C ASP A 86 11.06 21.00 -1.03
N LYS A 87 10.93 20.14 -2.05
CA LYS A 87 10.90 20.53 -3.46
C LYS A 87 9.49 20.36 -3.99
N LYS A 88 9.01 21.35 -4.75
CA LYS A 88 7.75 21.24 -5.49
C LYS A 88 7.76 19.97 -6.34
N LYS A 89 6.79 19.08 -6.11
CA LYS A 89 6.57 17.87 -6.92
C LYS A 89 6.49 18.23 -8.40
N ARG A 90 7.07 17.38 -9.25
CA ARG A 90 6.94 17.50 -10.70
C ARG A 90 5.47 17.30 -11.08
N ASP A 91 4.90 18.24 -11.83
CA ASP A 91 3.60 18.03 -12.49
C ASP A 91 3.77 16.99 -13.60
N ARG A 92 2.82 16.04 -13.66
CA ARG A 92 2.85 14.86 -14.53
C ARG A 92 1.46 14.69 -15.12
N TYR A 93 1.39 14.30 -16.39
CA TYR A 93 0.10 13.99 -17.01
C TYR A 93 -0.41 12.66 -16.45
N THR A 94 -1.64 12.63 -15.92
CA THR A 94 -2.31 11.37 -15.59
C THR A 94 -2.60 10.57 -16.86
N ASN A 95 -3.02 9.31 -16.73
CA ASN A 95 -3.37 8.49 -17.89
C ASN A 95 -4.52 9.10 -18.71
N ALA A 96 -5.43 9.82 -18.04
CA ALA A 96 -6.51 10.56 -18.70
C ALA A 96 -5.98 11.79 -19.45
N GLU A 97 -5.08 12.59 -18.86
CA GLU A 97 -4.48 13.73 -19.57
C GLU A 97 -3.61 13.29 -20.76
N GLN A 98 -2.87 12.19 -20.66
CA GLN A 98 -2.07 11.65 -21.77
C GLN A 98 -2.95 11.29 -22.98
N LEU A 99 -4.08 10.61 -22.74
CA LEU A 99 -5.06 10.32 -23.78
C LEU A 99 -5.74 11.60 -24.30
N GLY A 100 -6.07 12.53 -23.40
CA GLY A 100 -6.72 13.80 -23.71
C GLY A 100 -5.89 14.67 -24.66
N GLN A 101 -4.58 14.76 -24.41
CA GLN A 101 -3.63 15.47 -25.25
C GLN A 101 -3.57 14.88 -26.67
N VAL A 102 -3.39 13.55 -26.80
CA VAL A 102 -3.34 12.87 -28.10
C VAL A 102 -4.64 13.07 -28.90
N MET A 103 -5.80 13.04 -28.25
CA MET A 103 -7.09 13.33 -28.89
C MET A 103 -7.19 14.79 -29.37
N ILE A 104 -6.74 15.76 -28.57
CA ILE A 104 -6.73 17.18 -28.95
C ILE A 104 -5.80 17.40 -30.16
N ASP A 105 -4.57 16.90 -30.10
CA ASP A 105 -3.57 17.11 -31.15
C ASP A 105 -3.99 16.44 -32.47
N SER A 106 -4.50 15.21 -32.40
CA SER A 106 -5.05 14.51 -33.56
C SER A 106 -6.27 15.24 -34.13
N GLY A 107 -7.17 15.74 -33.28
CA GLY A 107 -8.36 16.47 -33.71
C GLY A 107 -8.04 17.83 -34.34
N ASN A 108 -6.95 18.48 -33.93
CA ASN A 108 -6.42 19.69 -34.57
C ASN A 108 -5.81 19.38 -35.95
N ASP A 109 -5.05 18.29 -36.09
CA ASP A 109 -4.43 17.86 -37.37
C ASP A 109 -5.48 17.49 -38.43
N TYR A 110 -6.57 16.81 -38.05
CA TYR A 110 -7.73 16.58 -38.93
C TYR A 110 -8.48 17.86 -39.33
N GLY A 111 -8.22 18.99 -38.65
CA GLY A 111 -8.79 20.30 -38.94
C GLY A 111 -10.28 20.47 -38.58
N PRO A 112 -10.72 21.72 -38.36
CA PRO A 112 -12.06 22.06 -37.89
C PRO A 112 -13.18 21.79 -38.91
N GLY A 113 -12.85 21.44 -40.16
CA GLY A 113 -13.83 21.07 -41.18
C GLY A 113 -14.39 19.65 -41.03
N THR A 114 -13.78 18.79 -40.20
CA THR A 114 -14.20 17.39 -40.05
C THR A 114 -15.05 17.17 -38.81
N ALA A 115 -16.16 16.43 -38.94
CA ALA A 115 -16.96 16.04 -37.77
C ALA A 115 -16.17 15.13 -36.81
N TYR A 116 -15.18 14.38 -37.32
CA TYR A 116 -14.30 13.54 -36.53
C TYR A 116 -13.31 14.35 -35.68
N GLY A 117 -12.58 15.30 -36.27
CA GLY A 117 -11.65 16.18 -35.53
C GLY A 117 -12.36 17.00 -34.44
N ASN A 118 -13.53 17.59 -34.78
CA ASN A 118 -14.38 18.27 -33.80
C ASN A 118 -14.89 17.35 -32.67
N SER A 119 -15.04 16.04 -32.91
CA SER A 119 -15.41 15.08 -31.87
C SER A 119 -14.21 14.70 -31.00
N LEU A 120 -13.04 14.46 -31.61
CA LEU A 120 -11.78 14.17 -30.92
C LEU A 120 -11.38 15.30 -29.95
N ILE A 121 -11.42 16.57 -30.40
CA ILE A 121 -11.11 17.72 -29.54
C ILE A 121 -11.99 17.74 -28.28
N LYS A 122 -13.30 17.49 -28.42
CA LYS A 122 -14.23 17.45 -27.28
C LYS A 122 -13.93 16.29 -26.34
N CYS A 123 -13.76 15.08 -26.87
CA CYS A 123 -13.37 13.91 -26.06
C CYS A 123 -12.08 14.18 -25.30
N GLY A 124 -11.08 14.76 -25.96
CA GLY A 124 -9.80 15.08 -25.36
C GLY A 124 -9.89 16.12 -24.25
N GLN A 125 -10.66 17.19 -24.46
CA GLN A 125 -10.95 18.20 -23.43
C GLN A 125 -11.64 17.59 -22.20
N THR A 126 -12.61 16.69 -22.37
CA THR A 126 -13.24 15.96 -21.26
C THR A 126 -12.26 15.03 -20.54
N HIS A 127 -11.35 14.37 -21.26
CA HIS A 127 -10.30 13.56 -20.65
C HIS A 127 -9.28 14.41 -19.85
N MET A 128 -8.94 15.62 -20.30
CA MET A 128 -8.15 16.57 -19.51
C MET A 128 -8.89 16.98 -18.22
N GLN A 129 -10.21 17.22 -18.27
CA GLN A 129 -11.01 17.53 -17.07
C GLN A 129 -11.00 16.38 -16.05
N ILE A 130 -11.15 15.14 -16.53
CA ILE A 130 -11.10 13.93 -15.68
C ILE A 130 -9.74 13.79 -14.98
N GLY A 131 -8.63 13.95 -15.70
CA GLY A 131 -7.29 13.85 -15.10
C GLY A 131 -6.96 14.99 -14.12
N ASN A 132 -7.57 16.17 -14.27
CA ASN A 132 -7.48 17.23 -13.26
C ASN A 132 -8.27 16.88 -11.99
N ALA A 133 -9.48 16.31 -12.12
CA ALA A 133 -10.23 15.81 -10.96
C ALA A 133 -9.51 14.62 -10.27
N GLU A 134 -8.82 13.78 -11.04
CA GLU A 134 -7.96 12.69 -10.53
C GLU A 134 -6.80 13.25 -9.69
N LYS A 135 -6.11 14.30 -10.17
CA LYS A 135 -5.08 15.03 -9.40
C LYS A 135 -5.63 15.62 -8.11
N GLU A 136 -6.77 16.30 -8.15
CA GLU A 136 -7.42 16.91 -6.98
C GLU A 136 -7.82 15.87 -5.93
N PHE A 137 -8.39 14.73 -6.36
CA PHE A 137 -8.71 13.60 -5.50
C PHE A 137 -7.45 13.01 -4.85
N VAL A 138 -6.44 12.66 -5.65
CA VAL A 138 -5.19 12.08 -5.13
C VAL A 138 -4.53 13.03 -4.12
N GLN A 139 -4.49 14.33 -4.39
CA GLN A 139 -3.92 15.30 -3.45
C GLN A 139 -4.76 15.47 -2.18
N THR A 140 -6.10 15.48 -2.29
CA THR A 140 -7.02 15.55 -1.14
C THR A 140 -6.87 14.32 -0.24
N ALA A 141 -6.84 13.12 -0.82
CA ALA A 141 -6.63 11.87 -0.10
C ALA A 141 -5.23 11.75 0.52
N CYS A 142 -4.19 12.25 -0.16
CA CYS A 142 -2.84 12.36 0.43
C CYS A 142 -2.84 13.24 1.69
N ASN A 143 -3.47 14.42 1.62
CA ASN A 143 -3.48 15.40 2.70
C ASN A 143 -4.35 14.99 3.89
N ASN A 144 -5.59 14.58 3.62
CA ASN A 144 -6.62 14.41 4.66
C ASN A 144 -6.68 12.98 5.22
N PHE A 145 -6.11 12.01 4.53
CA PHE A 145 -6.13 10.61 4.93
C PHE A 145 -4.73 9.99 5.09
N LEU A 146 -3.88 10.02 4.05
CA LEU A 146 -2.56 9.37 4.17
C LEU A 146 -1.63 10.08 5.16
N SER A 147 -1.59 11.42 5.17
CA SER A 147 -0.72 12.20 6.07
C SER A 147 -1.04 11.99 7.55
N PRO A 148 -2.31 12.06 8.03
CA PRO A 148 -2.65 11.68 9.41
C PRO A 148 -2.18 10.28 9.81
N LEU A 149 -2.37 9.27 8.96
CA LEU A 149 -1.90 7.90 9.24
C LEU A 149 -0.36 7.82 9.29
N LYS A 150 0.36 8.54 8.41
CA LYS A 150 1.83 8.65 8.45
C LYS A 150 2.31 9.31 9.74
N ASN A 151 1.69 10.42 10.15
CA ASN A 151 2.07 11.18 11.34
C ASN A 151 1.87 10.35 12.62
N PHE A 152 0.76 9.61 12.73
CA PHE A 152 0.53 8.66 13.83
C PHE A 152 1.58 7.54 13.87
N LEU A 153 1.95 6.97 12.72
CA LEU A 153 2.96 5.91 12.65
C LEU A 153 4.38 6.43 12.94
N GLU A 154 4.76 7.58 12.40
CA GLU A 154 6.10 8.15 12.59
C GLU A 154 6.28 8.81 13.96
N GLY A 155 5.22 9.36 14.58
CA GLY A 155 5.24 10.03 15.89
C GLY A 155 4.79 9.14 17.06
N ASP A 156 3.48 8.98 17.20
CA ASP A 156 2.85 8.33 18.37
C ASP A 156 3.29 6.86 18.49
N MET A 157 3.16 6.08 17.43
CA MET A 157 3.53 4.66 17.46
C MET A 157 5.03 4.45 17.62
N ARG A 158 5.88 5.36 17.11
CA ARG A 158 7.32 5.35 17.39
C ARG A 158 7.60 5.58 18.88
N THR A 159 6.87 6.48 19.52
CA THR A 159 6.97 6.79 20.94
C THR A 159 6.47 5.63 21.81
N ILE A 160 5.29 5.08 21.52
CA ILE A 160 4.76 3.87 22.18
C ILE A 160 5.75 2.70 22.04
N THR A 161 6.33 2.49 20.86
CA THR A 161 7.33 1.42 20.61
C THR A 161 8.62 1.65 21.40
N LYS A 162 9.03 2.90 21.64
CA LYS A 162 10.16 3.26 22.49
C LYS A 162 9.86 2.98 23.96
N GLU A 163 8.75 3.50 24.50
CA GLU A 163 8.44 3.34 25.93
C GLU A 163 8.12 1.88 26.30
N LYS A 164 7.52 1.08 25.39
CA LYS A 164 7.38 -0.38 25.52
C LYS A 164 8.72 -1.10 25.68
N LYS A 165 9.79 -0.64 24.99
CA LYS A 165 11.16 -1.19 25.14
C LYS A 165 11.83 -0.74 26.44
N VAL A 166 11.54 0.48 26.92
CA VAL A 166 12.01 0.96 28.24
C VAL A 166 11.31 0.20 29.36
N LEU A 167 10.01 -0.10 29.23
CA LEU A 167 9.26 -0.91 30.17
C LEU A 167 9.80 -2.34 30.28
N GLU A 168 10.02 -3.01 29.15
CA GLU A 168 10.63 -4.36 29.11
C GLU A 168 12.03 -4.36 29.77
N THR A 169 12.81 -3.31 29.51
CA THR A 169 14.09 -3.05 30.19
C THR A 169 13.93 -2.94 31.71
N LYS A 170 12.99 -2.12 32.20
CA LYS A 170 12.77 -1.93 33.65
C LYS A 170 12.19 -3.17 34.32
N ARG A 171 11.40 -3.98 33.61
CA ARG A 171 10.90 -5.26 34.12
C ARG A 171 12.06 -6.22 34.39
N LEU A 172 12.97 -6.41 33.41
CA LEU A 172 14.14 -7.26 33.57
C LEU A 172 15.10 -6.74 34.66
N ASP A 173 15.27 -5.42 34.80
CA ASP A 173 16.08 -4.81 35.87
C ASP A 173 15.47 -5.08 37.26
N LEU A 174 14.14 -5.01 37.38
CA LEU A 174 13.37 -5.36 38.60
C LEU A 174 13.47 -6.87 38.91
N ASP A 175 13.28 -7.74 37.92
CA ASP A 175 13.36 -9.19 38.07
C ASP A 175 14.77 -9.63 38.54
N ALA A 176 15.83 -9.02 37.98
CA ALA A 176 17.21 -9.22 38.45
C ALA A 176 17.43 -8.74 39.91
N CYS A 177 16.79 -7.64 40.33
CA CYS A 177 16.87 -7.17 41.72
C CYS A 177 16.11 -8.09 42.70
N LYS A 178 14.95 -8.63 42.29
CA LYS A 178 14.22 -9.68 43.06
C LYS A 178 15.11 -10.90 43.27
N SER A 179 15.79 -11.35 42.22
CA SER A 179 16.75 -12.47 42.28
C SER A 179 17.97 -12.18 43.17
N ARG A 180 18.52 -10.95 43.14
CA ARG A 180 19.58 -10.51 44.08
C ARG A 180 19.13 -10.59 45.54
N VAL A 181 17.94 -10.06 45.87
CA VAL A 181 17.40 -10.09 47.24
C VAL A 181 17.12 -11.53 47.71
N ARG A 182 16.52 -12.38 46.85
CA ARG A 182 16.34 -13.82 47.12
C ARG A 182 17.68 -14.47 47.52
N LYS A 183 18.73 -14.25 46.73
CA LYS A 183 20.08 -14.82 46.93
C LYS A 183 20.77 -14.28 48.20
N ALA A 184 20.68 -12.98 48.46
CA ALA A 184 21.23 -12.34 49.67
C ALA A 184 20.58 -12.88 50.95
N LYS A 185 19.26 -13.12 50.96
CA LYS A 185 18.54 -13.69 52.11
C LYS A 185 18.98 -15.12 52.41
N SER A 186 19.17 -15.97 51.39
CA SER A 186 19.72 -17.32 51.57
C SER A 186 21.13 -17.33 52.16
N GLN A 187 21.96 -16.35 51.80
CA GLN A 187 23.32 -16.21 52.35
C GLN A 187 23.32 -15.63 53.78
N ALA A 188 22.47 -14.65 54.08
CA ALA A 188 22.35 -14.08 55.44
C ALA A 188 21.86 -15.13 56.45
N GLY A 189 20.88 -15.96 56.08
CA GLY A 189 20.30 -17.01 56.94
C GLY A 189 21.22 -18.17 57.30
N SER A 190 22.50 -18.14 56.92
CA SER A 190 23.47 -19.23 57.18
C SER A 190 24.73 -18.78 57.94
N GLN A 191 24.79 -17.55 58.49
CA GLN A 191 26.01 -17.13 59.21
C GLN A 191 25.93 -16.04 60.31
N GLN A 192 24.85 -15.26 60.47
CA GLN A 192 24.78 -14.21 61.50
C GLN A 192 23.42 -14.11 62.22
N PRO A 193 23.37 -13.63 63.49
CA PRO A 193 22.15 -13.68 64.31
C PRO A 193 21.07 -12.63 63.97
N ASP A 194 21.44 -11.55 63.27
CA ASP A 194 20.56 -10.39 63.10
C ASP A 194 20.47 -9.97 61.62
N PRO A 195 19.37 -10.30 60.91
CA PRO A 195 19.21 -9.99 59.48
C PRO A 195 19.29 -8.50 59.13
N TYR A 196 18.97 -7.61 60.07
CA TYR A 196 18.99 -6.16 59.84
C TYR A 196 20.40 -5.56 59.83
N MET A 197 21.42 -6.30 60.27
CA MET A 197 22.81 -5.85 60.34
C MET A 197 23.67 -6.26 59.14
N ASN A 198 23.11 -6.96 58.14
CA ASN A 198 23.86 -7.37 56.94
C ASN A 198 23.80 -6.27 55.84
N PRO A 199 24.90 -5.53 55.56
CA PRO A 199 24.86 -4.39 54.64
C PRO A 199 24.55 -4.81 53.20
N VAL A 200 24.95 -6.01 52.77
CA VAL A 200 24.69 -6.52 51.40
C VAL A 200 23.19 -6.79 51.20
N LEU A 201 22.49 -7.21 52.25
CA LEU A 201 21.03 -7.38 52.21
C LEU A 201 20.32 -6.02 52.18
N VAL A 202 20.74 -5.08 53.02
CA VAL A 202 20.17 -3.71 53.06
C VAL A 202 20.36 -2.99 51.72
N GLU A 203 21.53 -3.10 51.09
CA GLU A 203 21.82 -2.55 49.75
C GLU A 203 20.94 -3.21 48.68
N ALA A 204 20.80 -4.54 48.68
CA ALA A 204 19.96 -5.25 47.73
C ALA A 204 18.46 -4.91 47.86
N GLU A 205 17.96 -4.70 49.09
CA GLU A 205 16.57 -4.27 49.32
C GLU A 205 16.32 -2.80 48.97
N ALA A 206 17.33 -1.93 49.12
CA ALA A 206 17.28 -0.55 48.63
C ALA A 206 17.22 -0.51 47.10
N ASP A 207 18.10 -1.25 46.41
CA ASP A 207 18.09 -1.38 44.95
C ASP A 207 16.75 -1.92 44.43
N LEU A 208 16.18 -2.95 45.08
CA LEU A 208 14.87 -3.49 44.74
C LEU A 208 13.76 -2.44 44.84
N ARG A 209 13.78 -1.59 45.88
CA ARG A 209 12.83 -0.47 46.02
C ARG A 209 12.96 0.53 44.87
N VAL A 210 14.18 0.89 44.48
CA VAL A 210 14.42 1.80 43.35
C VAL A 210 13.90 1.18 42.05
N ALA A 211 14.30 -0.06 41.74
CA ALA A 211 13.89 -0.76 40.53
C ALA A 211 12.37 -0.93 40.40
N GLN A 212 11.69 -1.22 41.53
CA GLN A 212 10.22 -1.29 41.57
C GLN A 212 9.61 0.09 41.25
N SER A 213 10.06 1.15 41.91
CA SER A 213 9.53 2.50 41.67
C SER A 213 9.79 3.02 40.23
N GLU A 214 10.90 2.64 39.61
CA GLU A 214 11.18 2.94 38.21
C GLU A 214 10.31 2.14 37.23
N PHE A 215 10.04 0.87 37.55
CA PHE A 215 9.13 0.01 36.77
C PHE A 215 7.70 0.53 36.84
N ASP A 216 7.16 0.78 38.03
CA ASP A 216 5.78 1.25 38.24
C ASP A 216 5.53 2.58 37.50
N ARG A 217 6.48 3.52 37.61
CA ARG A 217 6.45 4.79 36.88
C ARG A 217 6.48 4.58 35.35
N GLN A 218 7.20 3.58 34.87
CA GLN A 218 7.29 3.27 33.44
C GLN A 218 6.05 2.51 32.92
N VAL A 219 5.39 1.70 33.76
CA VAL A 219 4.07 1.12 33.46
C VAL A 219 3.08 2.25 33.21
N GLU A 220 2.96 3.21 34.13
CA GLU A 220 1.97 4.31 34.00
C GLU A 220 2.25 5.21 32.78
N ILE A 221 3.51 5.57 32.51
CA ILE A 221 3.90 6.31 31.29
C ILE A 221 3.48 5.54 30.03
N THR A 222 3.72 4.24 29.99
CA THR A 222 3.36 3.41 28.84
C THR A 222 1.85 3.25 28.71
N LYS A 223 1.14 3.12 29.83
CA LYS A 223 -0.32 2.96 29.91
C LYS A 223 -1.05 4.18 29.35
N LEU A 224 -0.68 5.39 29.79
CA LEU A 224 -1.26 6.64 29.30
C LEU A 224 -1.12 6.79 27.77
N LEU A 225 0.02 6.39 27.20
CA LEU A 225 0.23 6.37 25.76
C LEU A 225 -0.66 5.33 25.04
N LEU A 226 -0.84 4.14 25.62
CA LEU A 226 -1.69 3.08 25.05
C LEU A 226 -3.20 3.39 25.17
N GLU A 227 -3.60 4.14 26.19
CA GLU A 227 -4.97 4.66 26.38
C GLU A 227 -5.26 5.78 25.37
N GLY A 228 -4.30 6.68 25.13
CA GLY A 228 -4.38 7.79 24.17
C GLY A 228 -4.73 7.37 22.73
N ILE A 229 -4.37 6.15 22.32
CA ILE A 229 -4.75 5.54 21.03
C ILE A 229 -6.27 5.62 20.76
N SER A 230 -7.09 5.59 21.81
CA SER A 230 -8.56 5.71 21.70
C SER A 230 -8.98 7.06 21.11
N SER A 231 -8.22 8.13 21.39
CA SER A 231 -8.43 9.46 20.80
C SER A 231 -7.98 9.49 19.35
N THR A 232 -6.83 8.87 19.03
CA THR A 232 -6.34 8.75 17.64
C THR A 232 -7.33 7.98 16.76
N HIS A 233 -7.98 6.92 17.27
CA HIS A 233 -9.04 6.21 16.54
C HIS A 233 -10.21 7.13 16.18
N ALA A 234 -10.63 8.04 17.06
CA ALA A 234 -11.67 9.02 16.77
C ALA A 234 -11.24 10.05 15.70
N HIS A 235 -9.94 10.36 15.57
CA HIS A 235 -9.41 11.16 14.47
C HIS A 235 -9.36 10.36 13.15
N HIS A 236 -8.84 9.13 13.18
CA HIS A 236 -8.77 8.26 11.99
C HIS A 236 -10.16 7.98 11.40
N LEU A 237 -11.19 7.83 12.24
CA LEU A 237 -12.58 7.69 11.77
C LEU A 237 -13.05 8.89 10.93
N ARG A 238 -12.66 10.13 11.27
CA ARG A 238 -12.95 11.30 10.43
C ARG A 238 -12.21 11.20 9.10
N CYS A 239 -10.90 10.96 9.14
CA CYS A 239 -10.07 10.82 7.94
C CYS A 239 -10.59 9.75 6.96
N ILE A 240 -11.21 8.68 7.46
CA ILE A 240 -11.87 7.64 6.63
C ILE A 240 -13.14 8.19 5.95
N ASN A 241 -13.96 8.97 6.65
CA ASN A 241 -15.12 9.63 6.04
C ASN A 241 -14.67 10.67 5.00
N ASP A 242 -13.70 11.52 5.37
CA ASP A 242 -13.12 12.54 4.48
C ASP A 242 -12.54 11.91 3.20
N PHE A 243 -11.90 10.74 3.31
CA PHE A 243 -11.42 9.95 2.17
C PHE A 243 -12.56 9.47 1.27
N ILE A 244 -13.56 8.79 1.83
CA ILE A 244 -14.70 8.25 1.08
C ILE A 244 -15.54 9.35 0.43
N GLU A 245 -15.69 10.51 1.08
CA GLU A 245 -16.35 11.68 0.50
C GLU A 245 -15.54 12.25 -0.67
N SER A 246 -14.21 12.34 -0.56
CA SER A 246 -13.35 12.76 -1.68
C SER A 246 -13.40 11.79 -2.88
N GLU A 247 -13.46 10.47 -2.61
CA GLU A 247 -13.57 9.43 -3.64
C GLU A 247 -14.95 9.44 -4.32
N MET A 248 -16.03 9.61 -3.55
CA MET A 248 -17.38 9.78 -4.07
C MET A 248 -17.49 11.02 -4.97
N ASN A 249 -16.94 12.16 -4.52
CA ASN A 249 -16.96 13.41 -5.27
C ASN A 249 -16.17 13.33 -6.57
N TYR A 250 -15.05 12.60 -6.59
CA TYR A 250 -14.29 12.30 -7.82
C TYR A 250 -15.12 11.52 -8.85
N TYR A 251 -15.71 10.39 -8.44
CA TYR A 251 -16.52 9.58 -9.36
C TYR A 251 -17.79 10.31 -9.85
N ALA A 252 -18.42 11.14 -8.99
CA ALA A 252 -19.55 11.98 -9.37
C ALA A 252 -19.18 13.03 -10.44
N GLN A 253 -18.04 13.71 -10.28
CA GLN A 253 -17.53 14.66 -11.28
C GLN A 253 -17.22 13.98 -12.62
N CYS A 254 -16.49 12.85 -12.59
CA CYS A 254 -16.16 12.08 -13.79
C CYS A 254 -17.41 11.58 -14.53
N HIS A 255 -18.45 11.16 -13.80
CA HIS A 255 -19.74 10.80 -14.38
C HIS A 255 -20.42 12.00 -15.06
N GLN A 256 -20.45 13.16 -14.41
CA GLN A 256 -21.04 14.38 -14.96
C GLN A 256 -20.32 14.84 -16.24
N TYR A 257 -18.99 14.87 -16.23
CA TYR A 257 -18.18 15.21 -17.42
C TYR A 257 -18.47 14.28 -18.60
N MET A 258 -18.61 12.97 -18.36
CA MET A 258 -18.97 11.99 -19.40
C MET A 258 -20.42 12.12 -19.88
N LEU A 259 -21.37 12.46 -19.01
CA LEU A 259 -22.75 12.78 -19.41
C LEU A 259 -22.80 14.02 -20.31
N ASP A 260 -22.03 15.05 -20.00
CA ASP A 260 -22.02 16.29 -20.79
C ASP A 260 -21.28 16.11 -22.13
N LEU A 261 -20.18 15.34 -22.17
CA LEU A 261 -19.56 14.92 -23.43
C LEU A 261 -20.57 14.17 -24.32
N ARG A 262 -21.34 13.22 -23.77
CA ARG A 262 -22.37 12.49 -24.53
C ARG A 262 -23.42 13.44 -25.14
N LYS A 263 -23.86 14.48 -24.42
CA LYS A 263 -24.77 15.51 -24.96
C LYS A 263 -24.10 16.30 -26.10
N GLN A 264 -22.86 16.72 -25.90
CA GLN A 264 -22.10 17.51 -26.88
C GLN A 264 -21.76 16.75 -28.18
N LEU A 265 -21.58 15.43 -28.11
CA LEU A 265 -21.40 14.54 -29.25
C LEU A 265 -22.73 14.19 -29.93
N GLY A 266 -23.80 14.00 -29.15
CA GLY A 266 -25.16 13.82 -29.68
C GLY A 266 -25.58 14.99 -30.58
N GLY A 267 -25.31 16.22 -30.16
CA GLY A 267 -25.53 17.41 -30.98
C GLY A 267 -24.74 17.44 -32.29
N LEU A 268 -23.51 16.90 -32.32
CA LEU A 268 -22.72 16.76 -33.56
C LEU A 268 -23.34 15.74 -34.53
N SER A 269 -23.83 14.61 -34.02
CA SER A 269 -24.47 13.56 -34.82
C SER A 269 -25.74 14.03 -35.56
N SER A 270 -26.49 14.96 -34.95
CA SER A 270 -27.66 15.59 -35.57
C SER A 270 -27.32 16.33 -36.87
N PHE A 271 -26.15 16.97 -36.97
CA PHE A 271 -25.72 17.64 -38.20
C PHE A 271 -25.27 16.65 -39.28
N ILE A 272 -24.59 15.56 -38.90
CA ILE A 272 -24.17 14.49 -39.83
C ILE A 272 -25.39 13.86 -40.51
N SER A 273 -26.48 13.68 -39.76
CA SER A 273 -27.75 13.12 -40.27
C SER A 273 -28.46 14.01 -41.30
N CYS A 274 -28.01 15.26 -41.49
CA CYS A 274 -28.55 16.21 -42.46
C CYS A 274 -27.66 16.36 -43.73
N ALA A 275 -26.49 15.70 -43.75
CA ALA A 275 -25.70 15.57 -44.98
C ALA A 275 -26.39 14.64 -45.98
N PRO A 276 -26.30 14.87 -47.30
CA PRO A 276 -26.91 13.99 -48.29
C PRO A 276 -26.30 12.59 -48.19
N ARG A 277 -27.15 11.56 -47.98
CA ARG A 277 -26.70 10.17 -47.87
C ARG A 277 -25.89 9.75 -49.09
N SER A 278 -24.66 9.29 -48.86
CA SER A 278 -23.92 8.52 -49.87
C SER A 278 -24.74 7.29 -50.30
N ILE A 279 -24.68 6.94 -51.58
CA ILE A 279 -25.60 6.00 -52.22
C ILE A 279 -25.18 4.55 -51.94
N PHE A 280 -25.42 4.09 -50.71
CA PHE A 280 -25.45 2.66 -50.37
C PHE A 280 -26.48 2.41 -49.26
N ALA A 281 -27.65 1.91 -49.67
CA ALA A 281 -28.70 1.47 -48.76
C ALA A 281 -28.99 -0.03 -49.03
N PRO A 282 -28.90 -0.91 -48.01
CA PRO A 282 -29.43 -2.27 -48.13
C PRO A 282 -30.96 -2.22 -48.06
N SER A 283 -31.63 -2.86 -49.00
CA SER A 283 -33.10 -2.88 -49.06
C SER A 283 -33.71 -3.72 -47.94
N ALA A 284 -34.72 -3.18 -47.26
CA ALA A 284 -35.65 -3.95 -46.42
C ALA A 284 -37.04 -3.89 -47.07
N THR A 285 -37.61 -5.06 -47.39
CA THR A 285 -38.93 -5.19 -48.03
C THR A 285 -40.03 -5.33 -46.98
N GLU A 286 -41.09 -4.51 -47.08
CA GLU A 286 -42.28 -4.60 -46.24
C GLU A 286 -43.35 -5.54 -46.81
N LEU A 287 -43.89 -6.43 -45.97
CA LEU A 287 -45.27 -6.96 -46.00
C LEU A 287 -45.68 -7.26 -44.54
N GLY A 288 -46.88 -6.98 -44.04
CA GLY A 288 -47.98 -6.16 -44.59
C GLY A 288 -49.37 -6.59 -44.08
N ASN A 289 -49.91 -5.90 -43.05
CA ASN A 289 -51.32 -5.96 -42.54
C ASN A 289 -51.79 -7.34 -41.97
N ASN A 290 -52.88 -7.54 -41.19
CA ASN A 290 -53.73 -6.79 -40.22
C ASN A 290 -54.64 -7.85 -39.51
N SER A 291 -55.56 -7.66 -38.53
CA SER A 291 -56.18 -6.52 -37.81
C SER A 291 -56.98 -7.06 -36.59
N ASN A 292 -57.29 -6.21 -35.58
CA ASN A 292 -58.36 -6.36 -34.55
C ASN A 292 -58.21 -7.51 -33.51
N ALA A 293 -58.62 -7.43 -32.23
CA ALA A 293 -59.43 -6.46 -31.46
C ALA A 293 -59.20 -6.57 -29.92
N GLY A 294 -59.68 -5.58 -29.15
CA GLY A 294 -60.38 -5.86 -27.86
C GLY A 294 -59.70 -5.54 -26.52
N ALA A 295 -60.29 -4.58 -25.79
CA ALA A 295 -60.36 -4.42 -24.32
C ALA A 295 -59.11 -4.15 -23.45
N GLN A 296 -59.36 -3.38 -22.38
CA GLN A 296 -58.51 -3.10 -21.21
C GLN A 296 -59.17 -3.72 -19.95
N PRO A 297 -58.62 -3.55 -18.72
CA PRO A 297 -57.26 -3.83 -18.25
C PRO A 297 -57.26 -4.71 -16.97
N GLN A 298 -56.18 -5.46 -16.69
CA GLN A 298 -55.95 -6.04 -15.35
C GLN A 298 -54.47 -5.95 -14.92
N LEU A 299 -54.27 -6.05 -13.60
CA LEU A 299 -53.01 -5.85 -12.87
C LEU A 299 -52.38 -7.18 -12.41
N ALA A 300 -51.14 -7.09 -11.92
CA ALA A 300 -50.24 -8.18 -11.50
C ALA A 300 -49.62 -8.99 -12.66
N SER A 301 -48.40 -9.51 -12.56
CA SER A 301 -47.42 -9.48 -11.45
C SER A 301 -45.98 -9.32 -12.00
N LEU A 302 -45.03 -8.87 -11.16
CA LEU A 302 -43.61 -8.88 -11.53
C LEU A 302 -43.03 -10.29 -11.41
N SER A 303 -42.50 -10.82 -12.51
CA SER A 303 -41.66 -12.02 -12.53
C SER A 303 -40.35 -11.73 -13.26
N THR A 304 -39.23 -11.98 -12.57
CA THR A 304 -37.89 -11.57 -13.02
C THR A 304 -37.36 -12.52 -14.11
N PHE A 305 -37.18 -12.01 -15.32
CA PHE A 305 -36.40 -12.69 -16.36
C PHE A 305 -35.02 -12.05 -16.49
N TYR A 306 -33.98 -12.79 -16.12
CA TYR A 306 -32.58 -12.45 -16.40
C TYR A 306 -32.22 -12.93 -17.82
N PRO A 307 -31.75 -12.05 -18.73
CA PRO A 307 -31.11 -12.47 -19.96
C PRO A 307 -29.71 -13.02 -19.68
N ASN A 308 -29.41 -14.22 -20.21
CA ASN A 308 -28.08 -14.83 -20.15
C ASN A 308 -27.09 -14.05 -21.05
N PRO A 309 -25.85 -13.74 -20.62
CA PRO A 309 -24.93 -12.96 -21.44
C PRO A 309 -24.32 -13.78 -22.58
N SER A 310 -24.77 -13.53 -23.81
CA SER A 310 -24.09 -14.01 -25.02
C SER A 310 -22.77 -13.25 -25.24
N ALA A 311 -21.72 -13.96 -25.63
CA ALA A 311 -20.41 -13.37 -25.91
C ALA A 311 -20.42 -12.47 -27.16
N PRO A 312 -19.61 -11.38 -27.19
CA PRO A 312 -19.42 -10.58 -28.39
C PRO A 312 -18.60 -11.36 -29.45
N PRO A 313 -18.77 -11.05 -30.76
CA PRO A 313 -18.01 -11.70 -31.82
C PRO A 313 -16.53 -11.30 -31.81
N ALA A 314 -15.66 -12.25 -32.19
CA ALA A 314 -14.24 -11.98 -32.36
C ALA A 314 -13.99 -11.10 -33.60
N ILE A 315 -13.11 -10.11 -33.46
CA ILE A 315 -12.58 -9.31 -34.57
C ILE A 315 -11.17 -9.82 -34.88
N GLU A 316 -11.02 -10.57 -35.98
CA GLU A 316 -9.70 -10.94 -36.48
C GLU A 316 -9.02 -9.73 -37.14
N VAL A 317 -8.12 -9.07 -36.42
CA VAL A 317 -7.25 -8.03 -36.96
C VAL A 317 -6.03 -8.68 -37.60
N THR A 318 -6.19 -9.15 -38.84
CA THR A 318 -5.09 -9.72 -39.65
C THR A 318 -4.14 -8.62 -40.13
N ALA A 319 -3.24 -8.19 -39.25
CA ALA A 319 -2.09 -7.38 -39.64
C ALA A 319 -1.04 -8.23 -40.38
N PRO A 320 -0.41 -7.73 -41.46
CA PRO A 320 0.58 -8.50 -42.21
C PRO A 320 1.89 -8.64 -41.43
N SER A 321 2.22 -9.86 -41.02
CA SER A 321 3.47 -10.17 -40.31
C SER A 321 4.70 -9.91 -41.19
N PRO A 322 5.72 -9.16 -40.72
CA PRO A 322 7.05 -9.28 -41.28
C PRO A 322 7.61 -10.69 -40.99
N ASN A 323 8.42 -11.23 -41.90
CA ASN A 323 9.06 -12.54 -41.72
C ASN A 323 10.17 -12.45 -40.64
N VAL A 324 9.78 -12.63 -39.38
CA VAL A 324 10.72 -12.80 -38.26
C VAL A 324 10.98 -14.29 -38.07
N GLU A 325 12.24 -14.68 -38.28
CA GLU A 325 12.75 -16.04 -38.08
C GLU A 325 12.42 -16.52 -36.65
N LYS A 326 11.62 -17.59 -36.53
CA LYS A 326 11.22 -18.14 -35.23
C LYS A 326 12.37 -18.93 -34.62
N LYS A 327 13.01 -18.37 -33.59
CA LYS A 327 14.04 -19.06 -32.81
C LYS A 327 13.42 -19.65 -31.56
N TYR A 328 13.96 -20.77 -31.12
CA TYR A 328 13.54 -21.43 -29.89
C TYR A 328 14.61 -21.21 -28.83
N ALA A 329 14.21 -21.20 -27.56
CA ALA A 329 15.15 -21.21 -26.45
C ALA A 329 14.69 -22.19 -25.38
N ARG A 330 15.64 -22.85 -24.73
CA ARG A 330 15.41 -23.61 -23.50
C ARG A 330 15.77 -22.76 -22.29
N VAL A 331 14.92 -22.75 -21.28
CA VAL A 331 15.12 -21.99 -20.05
C VAL A 331 16.14 -22.72 -19.16
N LEU A 332 17.18 -22.02 -18.72
CA LEU A 332 18.26 -22.60 -17.92
C LEU A 332 17.96 -22.63 -16.42
N TYR A 333 17.22 -21.64 -15.92
CA TYR A 333 16.88 -21.45 -14.51
C TYR A 333 15.48 -20.86 -14.37
N ASP A 334 14.78 -21.15 -13.27
CA ASP A 334 13.52 -20.49 -12.94
C ASP A 334 13.69 -18.96 -12.93
N TYR A 335 12.76 -18.25 -13.57
CA TYR A 335 12.77 -16.80 -13.67
C TYR A 335 11.40 -16.24 -13.29
N ALA A 336 11.37 -15.30 -12.34
CA ALA A 336 10.18 -14.55 -11.99
C ALA A 336 10.27 -13.15 -12.58
N ALA A 337 9.26 -12.76 -13.37
CA ALA A 337 9.14 -11.42 -13.94
C ALA A 337 9.21 -10.34 -12.85
N ALA A 338 10.07 -9.35 -13.03
CA ALA A 338 10.21 -8.20 -12.14
C ALA A 338 9.14 -7.13 -12.39
N ASP A 339 8.62 -7.02 -13.63
CA ASP A 339 7.51 -6.14 -13.98
C ASP A 339 6.52 -6.74 -14.99
N LEU A 340 5.47 -5.98 -15.33
CA LEU A 340 4.40 -6.39 -16.26
C LEU A 340 4.83 -6.43 -17.74
N THR A 341 6.07 -6.08 -18.06
CA THR A 341 6.66 -6.20 -19.40
C THR A 341 7.52 -7.45 -19.57
N GLU A 342 7.84 -8.14 -18.47
CA GLU A 342 8.57 -9.41 -18.44
C GLU A 342 7.62 -10.62 -18.30
N ILE A 343 8.14 -11.83 -18.50
CA ILE A 343 7.36 -13.08 -18.36
C ILE A 343 8.08 -14.11 -17.48
N SER A 344 7.33 -14.72 -16.54
CA SER A 344 7.86 -15.76 -15.65
C SER A 344 7.98 -17.12 -16.35
N LEU A 345 9.10 -17.78 -16.12
CA LEU A 345 9.53 -19.02 -16.78
C LEU A 345 10.00 -20.05 -15.76
N THR A 346 9.90 -21.33 -16.12
CA THR A 346 10.42 -22.45 -15.33
C THR A 346 11.60 -23.12 -16.05
N ALA A 347 12.57 -23.64 -15.31
CA ALA A 347 13.73 -24.33 -15.87
C ALA A 347 13.33 -25.53 -16.77
N ASP A 348 14.17 -25.81 -17.77
CA ASP A 348 13.95 -26.80 -18.84
C ASP A 348 12.71 -26.59 -19.74
N GLU A 349 11.94 -25.53 -19.54
CA GLU A 349 10.86 -25.13 -20.46
C GLU A 349 11.41 -24.70 -21.82
N LEU A 350 10.66 -24.95 -22.91
CA LEU A 350 11.02 -24.55 -24.27
C LEU A 350 10.03 -23.51 -24.79
N ILE A 351 10.56 -22.34 -25.17
CA ILE A 351 9.81 -21.14 -25.53
C ILE A 351 10.22 -20.63 -26.91
N THR A 352 9.36 -19.82 -27.55
CA THR A 352 9.71 -19.09 -28.77
C THR A 352 10.32 -17.75 -28.39
N VAL A 353 11.38 -17.31 -29.07
CA VAL A 353 12.07 -16.04 -28.80
C VAL A 353 12.29 -15.22 -30.05
N HIS A 354 12.22 -13.90 -29.89
CA HIS A 354 12.42 -12.89 -30.92
C HIS A 354 13.38 -11.81 -30.42
N SER A 355 14.53 -11.66 -31.11
CA SER A 355 15.44 -10.53 -30.92
C SER A 355 14.84 -9.29 -31.59
N LEU A 356 14.53 -8.26 -30.81
CA LEU A 356 14.00 -6.99 -31.32
C LEU A 356 15.09 -5.90 -31.18
N PRO A 357 15.48 -5.19 -32.25
CA PRO A 357 16.55 -4.17 -32.19
C PRO A 357 16.31 -3.02 -31.20
N SER A 358 15.08 -2.85 -30.72
CA SER A 358 14.68 -1.84 -29.71
C SER A 358 14.83 -2.30 -28.26
N LEU A 359 15.27 -3.55 -28.00
CA LEU A 359 15.26 -4.15 -26.66
C LEU A 359 16.62 -4.11 -25.94
N GLY A 360 17.71 -3.91 -26.68
CA GLY A 360 19.08 -4.06 -26.19
C GLY A 360 19.55 -5.53 -26.16
N ASP A 361 20.86 -5.75 -26.21
CA ASP A 361 21.45 -7.09 -26.37
C ASP A 361 21.24 -8.01 -25.15
N ASP A 362 20.99 -7.44 -23.97
CA ASP A 362 20.77 -8.19 -22.72
C ASP A 362 19.40 -8.88 -22.63
N TYR A 363 18.43 -8.52 -23.48
CA TYR A 363 17.03 -8.98 -23.40
C TYR A 363 16.49 -9.47 -24.75
N VAL A 364 15.63 -10.51 -24.71
CA VAL A 364 14.83 -10.98 -25.84
C VAL A 364 13.35 -10.97 -25.52
N MET A 365 12.50 -10.89 -26.55
CA MET A 365 11.05 -11.04 -26.41
C MET A 365 10.67 -12.52 -26.48
N ALA A 366 10.13 -13.06 -25.40
CA ALA A 366 9.66 -14.44 -25.32
C ALA A 366 8.15 -14.55 -25.58
N GLU A 367 7.74 -15.66 -26.19
CA GLU A 367 6.35 -16.08 -26.37
C GLU A 367 6.13 -17.48 -25.79
N LYS A 368 5.16 -17.58 -24.88
CA LYS A 368 4.76 -18.79 -24.14
C LYS A 368 3.23 -18.89 -24.14
N GLY A 369 2.69 -19.69 -25.08
CA GLY A 369 1.26 -19.77 -25.31
C GLY A 369 0.70 -18.43 -25.78
N HIS A 370 -0.26 -17.86 -25.05
CA HIS A 370 -0.81 -16.52 -25.32
C HIS A 370 -0.06 -15.38 -24.62
N ASN A 371 0.90 -15.70 -23.75
CA ASN A 371 1.64 -14.70 -22.97
C ASN A 371 2.94 -14.32 -23.70
N ARG A 372 3.23 -13.02 -23.75
CA ARG A 372 4.45 -12.45 -24.34
C ARG A 372 5.07 -11.46 -23.38
N GLY A 373 6.39 -11.47 -23.26
CA GLY A 373 7.14 -10.56 -22.38
C GLY A 373 8.64 -10.67 -22.59
N LYS A 374 9.38 -9.69 -22.06
CA LYS A 374 10.85 -9.67 -22.09
C LYS A 374 11.43 -10.72 -21.14
N VAL A 375 12.61 -11.22 -21.47
CA VAL A 375 13.41 -12.14 -20.64
C VAL A 375 14.90 -11.80 -20.83
N PRO A 376 15.72 -11.76 -19.76
CA PRO A 376 17.15 -11.58 -19.90
C PRO A 376 17.81 -12.79 -20.58
N VAL A 377 18.68 -12.56 -21.56
CA VAL A 377 19.31 -13.61 -22.37
C VAL A 377 20.11 -14.61 -21.51
N ASN A 378 20.68 -14.16 -20.40
CA ASN A 378 21.46 -14.99 -19.46
C ASN A 378 20.66 -16.15 -18.80
N TYR A 379 19.32 -16.14 -18.88
CA TYR A 379 18.46 -17.22 -18.38
C TYR A 379 18.09 -18.25 -19.48
N LEU A 380 18.57 -18.06 -20.72
CA LEU A 380 18.11 -18.77 -21.90
C LEU A 380 19.26 -19.39 -22.70
N GLN A 381 19.12 -20.67 -23.04
CA GLN A 381 19.91 -21.31 -24.09
C GLN A 381 19.14 -21.21 -25.41
N ILE A 382 19.52 -20.26 -26.27
CA ILE A 382 18.99 -20.16 -27.63
C ILE A 382 19.40 -21.42 -28.41
N LEU A 383 18.44 -22.03 -29.08
CA LEU A 383 18.58 -23.20 -29.94
C LEU A 383 18.56 -22.71 -31.40
N ASN A 384 19.60 -23.07 -32.16
CA ASN A 384 19.71 -22.83 -33.60
C ASN A 384 19.09 -23.99 -34.39
#